data_AF-Q7MRC0-F1
#
_entry.id   AF-Q7MRC0-F1
#
_cell.length_a   1.000
_cell.length_b   1.000
_cell.length_c   1.000
_cell.angle_alpha   90.00
_cell.angle_beta   90.00
_cell.angle_gamma   90.00
#
_symmetry.space_group_name_H-M   'P 1'
#
loop_
_entity.id
_entity.type
_entity.pdbx_description
1 polymer ?
#
loop_
_entity_poly.entity_id
_entity_poly.type
_entity_poly.pdbx_seq_one_letter_code
_entity_poly.pdbx_strand_id
1 'polypeptide(L)'
;MPRYLIALAIALIVILAGSYATLQKKRSEREARLITLFRQGKSLQCQEYRVNQEQFNFVSGTLSFIGKANTPYHGITLSIETCQESSES
;
A
#
# COMPACT_ATOMS: atom_id res chain seq x y z
N MET A 1 34.37 23.07 -18.56
CA MET A 1 34.30 22.31 -17.29
C MET A 1 32.92 22.40 -16.61
N PRO A 2 32.38 23.56 -16.18
CA PRO A 2 31.18 23.60 -15.33
C PRO A 2 29.87 23.16 -16.04
N ARG A 3 29.74 23.44 -17.33
CA ARG A 3 28.55 23.07 -18.12
C ARG A 3 28.32 21.56 -18.21
N TYR A 4 29.39 20.76 -18.26
CA TYR A 4 29.29 19.30 -18.29
C TYR A 4 28.89 18.71 -16.93
N LEU A 5 29.35 19.30 -15.83
CA LEU A 5 28.95 18.89 -14.48
C LEU A 5 27.47 19.16 -14.23
N ILE A 6 26.96 20.30 -14.70
CA ILE A 6 25.53 20.64 -14.62
C ILE A 6 24.70 19.66 -15.46
N ALA A 7 25.11 19.37 -16.69
CA ALA A 7 24.41 18.41 -17.55
C ALA A 7 24.38 17.00 -16.93
N LEU A 8 25.49 16.56 -16.33
CA LEU A 8 25.57 15.27 -15.64
C LEU A 8 24.66 15.22 -14.41
N ALA A 9 24.62 16.28 -13.62
CA ALA A 9 23.75 16.37 -12.45
C ALA A 9 22.26 16.31 -12.84
N ILE A 10 21.87 17.03 -13.89
CA ILE A 10 20.50 17.01 -14.42
C ILE A 10 20.15 15.59 -14.92
N ALA A 11 21.04 14.94 -15.66
CA ALA A 11 20.82 13.58 -16.14
C ALA A 11 20.61 12.59 -14.97
N LEU A 12 21.41 12.70 -13.91
CA LEU A 12 21.26 11.90 -12.69
C LEU A 12 19.90 12.13 -12.01
N ILE A 13 19.46 13.37 -11.88
CA ILE A 13 18.17 13.72 -11.29
C ILE A 13 17.01 13.11 -12.11
N VAL A 14 17.07 13.20 -13.44
CA VAL A 14 16.04 12.63 -14.32
C VAL A 14 15.95 11.11 -14.16
N ILE A 15 17.09 10.41 -14.08
CA ILE A 15 17.12 8.95 -13.86
C ILE A 15 16.55 8.59 -12.49
N LEU A 16 16.92 9.32 -11.43
CA LEU A 16 16.41 9.09 -10.08
C LEU A 16 14.90 9.36 -9.99
N ALA A 17 14.42 10.45 -10.58
CA ALA A 17 13.01 10.78 -10.61
C ALA A 17 12.20 9.73 -11.37
N GLY A 18 12.69 9.28 -12.54
CA GLY A 18 12.05 8.23 -13.33
C GLY A 18 11.95 6.91 -12.56
N SER A 19 13.05 6.48 -11.92
CA SER A 19 13.04 5.25 -11.13
C SER A 19 12.11 5.34 -9.92
N TYR A 20 12.12 6.44 -9.18
CA TYR A 20 11.20 6.68 -8.07
C TYR A 20 9.73 6.65 -8.51
N ALA A 21 9.40 7.31 -9.62
CA ALA A 21 8.04 7.32 -10.16
C ALA A 21 7.54 5.92 -10.51
N THR A 22 8.40 5.08 -11.11
CA THR A 22 8.03 3.69 -11.45
C THR A 22 7.78 2.83 -10.20
N LEU A 23 8.58 3.02 -9.16
CA LEU A 23 8.40 2.32 -7.88
C LEU A 23 7.11 2.75 -7.18
N GLN A 24 6.83 4.06 -7.19
CA GLN A 24 5.60 4.60 -6.61
C GLN A 24 4.35 4.08 -7.34
N LYS A 25 4.37 4.04 -8.67
CA LYS A 25 3.27 3.51 -9.47
C LYS A 25 2.95 2.07 -9.09
N LYS A 26 3.97 1.21 -8.98
CA LYS A 26 3.79 -0.19 -8.56
C LYS A 26 3.20 -0.33 -7.15
N ARG A 27 3.62 0.51 -6.20
CA ARG A 27 3.05 0.52 -4.84
C ARG A 27 1.57 0.91 -4.88
N SER A 28 1.24 2.01 -5.54
CA SER A 28 -0.14 2.49 -5.66
C SER A 28 -1.06 1.48 -6.35
N GLU A 29 -0.60 0.83 -7.42
CA GLU A 29 -1.35 -0.24 -8.10
C GLU A 29 -1.62 -1.44 -7.17
N ARG A 30 -0.62 -1.85 -6.37
CA ARG A 30 -0.77 -2.92 -5.38
C ARG A 30 -1.80 -2.55 -4.33
N GLU A 31 -1.73 -1.35 -3.76
CA GLU A 31 -2.68 -0.87 -2.77
C GLU A 31 -4.10 -0.83 -3.33
N ALA A 32 -4.28 -0.23 -4.51
CA ALA A 32 -5.57 -0.18 -5.19
C ALA A 32 -6.16 -1.57 -5.42
N ARG A 33 -5.32 -2.56 -5.79
CA ARG A 33 -5.73 -3.96 -5.93
C ARG A 33 -6.20 -4.55 -4.60
N LEU A 34 -5.44 -4.36 -3.51
CA LEU A 34 -5.82 -4.85 -2.18
C LEU A 34 -7.14 -4.23 -1.68
N ILE A 35 -7.32 -2.91 -1.87
CA ILE A 35 -8.58 -2.21 -1.55
C ILE A 35 -9.73 -2.82 -2.35
N THR A 36 -9.52 -3.08 -3.63
CA THR A 36 -10.53 -3.67 -4.50
C THR A 36 -10.91 -5.07 -4.02
N LEU A 37 -9.94 -5.92 -3.71
CA LEU A 37 -10.19 -7.26 -3.17
C LEU A 37 -10.96 -7.21 -1.84
N PHE A 38 -10.55 -6.33 -0.92
CA PHE A 38 -11.27 -6.12 0.33
C PHE A 38 -12.71 -5.65 0.08
N ARG A 39 -12.93 -4.69 -0.83
CA ARG A 39 -14.27 -4.19 -1.21
C ARG A 39 -15.14 -5.26 -1.87
N GLN A 40 -14.53 -6.22 -2.56
CA GLN A 40 -15.21 -7.40 -3.12
C GLN A 40 -15.58 -8.45 -2.05
N GLY A 41 -15.28 -8.21 -0.77
CA GLY A 41 -15.55 -9.15 0.32
C GLY A 41 -14.47 -10.21 0.50
N LYS A 42 -13.36 -10.14 -0.23
CA LYS A 42 -12.24 -11.07 -0.02
C LYS A 42 -11.47 -10.71 1.24
N SER A 43 -10.93 -11.72 1.89
CA SER A 43 -9.97 -11.53 2.98
C SER A 43 -8.59 -11.14 2.47
N LEU A 44 -7.86 -10.40 3.29
CA LEU A 44 -6.45 -10.06 3.10
C LEU A 44 -5.66 -10.59 4.30
N GLN A 45 -4.41 -10.94 4.09
CA GLN A 45 -3.49 -11.28 5.18
C GLN A 45 -2.63 -10.05 5.47
N CYS A 46 -2.74 -9.50 6.67
CA CYS A 46 -1.97 -8.33 7.12
C CYS A 46 -1.18 -8.73 8.36
N GLN A 47 0.14 -8.93 8.21
CA GLN A 47 0.99 -9.50 9.26
C GLN A 47 0.40 -10.85 9.75
N GLU A 48 0.00 -10.91 11.02
CA GLU A 48 -0.63 -12.06 11.68
C GLU A 48 -2.17 -12.03 11.66
N TYR A 49 -2.78 -10.95 11.15
CA TYR A 49 -4.23 -10.73 11.16
C TYR A 49 -4.87 -11.04 9.81
N ARG A 50 -6.00 -11.76 9.84
CA ARG A 50 -6.88 -11.93 8.68
C ARG A 50 -7.87 -10.78 8.63
N VAL A 51 -7.68 -9.87 7.68
CA VAL A 51 -8.52 -8.68 7.49
C VAL A 51 -9.66 -9.01 6.53
N ASN A 52 -10.89 -8.78 6.95
CA ASN A 52 -12.11 -9.01 6.16
C ASN A 52 -13.17 -7.94 6.47
N GLN A 53 -14.22 -7.87 5.64
CA GLN A 53 -15.29 -6.88 5.79
C GLN A 53 -16.15 -7.07 7.04
N GLU A 54 -16.15 -8.26 7.64
CA GLU A 54 -16.95 -8.54 8.83
C GLU A 54 -16.29 -7.88 10.05
N GLN A 55 -14.97 -8.00 10.16
CA GLN A 55 -14.22 -7.69 11.36
C GLN A 55 -13.50 -6.34 11.33
N PHE A 56 -13.23 -5.81 10.13
CA PHE A 56 -12.48 -4.57 9.91
C PHE A 56 -13.23 -3.59 9.00
N ASN A 57 -12.91 -2.31 9.13
CA ASN A 57 -13.32 -1.22 8.24
C ASN A 57 -12.09 -0.65 7.54
N PHE A 58 -12.21 -0.32 6.25
CA PHE A 58 -11.17 0.37 5.51
C PHE A 58 -11.34 1.89 5.60
N VAL A 59 -10.30 2.60 6.05
CA VAL A 59 -10.24 4.07 6.08
C VAL A 59 -9.38 4.55 4.93
N SER A 60 -10.02 5.09 3.89
CA SER A 60 -9.32 5.54 2.69
C SER A 60 -8.39 6.74 2.93
N GLY A 61 -8.66 7.58 3.93
CA GLY A 61 -7.81 8.73 4.25
C GLY A 61 -6.42 8.38 4.77
N THR A 62 -6.29 7.24 5.46
CA THR A 62 -5.01 6.76 6.02
C THR A 62 -4.56 5.44 5.42
N LEU A 63 -5.27 4.95 4.39
CA LEU A 63 -5.05 3.65 3.74
C LEU A 63 -4.86 2.52 4.76
N SER A 64 -5.73 2.48 5.77
CA SER A 64 -5.59 1.56 6.90
C SER A 64 -6.89 0.79 7.18
N PHE A 65 -6.74 -0.40 7.74
CA PHE A 65 -7.83 -1.22 8.25
C PHE A 65 -7.95 -1.04 9.76
N ILE A 66 -9.15 -0.70 10.22
CA ILE A 66 -9.45 -0.50 11.65
C ILE A 66 -10.43 -1.58 12.09
N GLY A 67 -10.11 -2.30 13.15
CA GLY A 67 -11.01 -3.31 13.71
C GLY A 67 -12.29 -2.68 14.28
N LYS A 68 -13.44 -3.29 14.00
CA LYS A 68 -14.74 -2.78 14.45
C LYS A 68 -14.91 -2.94 15.97
N ALA A 69 -15.73 -2.09 16.57
CA ALA A 69 -15.98 -2.10 18.02
C ALA A 69 -16.55 -3.42 18.56
N ASN A 70 -17.31 -4.15 17.76
CA ASN A 70 -17.93 -5.41 18.16
C ASN A 70 -17.10 -6.65 17.78
N THR A 71 -15.80 -6.49 17.51
CA THR A 71 -14.92 -7.59 17.09
C THR A 71 -13.72 -7.67 18.04
N PRO A 72 -13.05 -8.83 18.16
CA PRO A 72 -11.86 -8.97 19.01
C PRO A 72 -10.68 -8.09 18.56
N TYR A 73 -10.79 -7.42 17.41
CA TYR A 73 -9.77 -6.55 16.85
C TYR A 73 -10.04 -5.07 17.09
N HIS A 74 -11.01 -4.71 17.94
CA HIS A 74 -11.28 -3.32 18.28
C HIS A 74 -10.01 -2.58 18.75
N GLY A 75 -9.76 -1.40 18.18
CA GLY A 75 -8.56 -0.60 18.47
C GLY A 75 -7.32 -0.99 17.68
N ILE A 76 -7.33 -2.11 16.95
CA ILE A 76 -6.23 -2.49 16.06
C ILE A 76 -6.33 -1.67 14.76
N THR A 77 -5.20 -1.09 14.35
CA THR A 77 -5.03 -0.38 13.08
C THR A 77 -3.91 -1.03 12.28
N LEU A 78 -4.20 -1.46 11.06
CA LEU A 78 -3.26 -2.12 10.16
C LEU A 78 -3.11 -1.30 8.88
N SER A 79 -1.88 -0.89 8.54
CA SER A 79 -1.61 -0.21 7.27
C SER A 79 -1.72 -1.19 6.10
N ILE A 80 -2.32 -0.75 4.99
CA ILE A 80 -2.44 -1.56 3.77
C ILE A 80 -1.09 -2.02 3.21
N GLU A 81 -0.02 -1.27 3.47
CA GLU A 81 1.33 -1.60 3.01
C GLU A 81 1.82 -2.93 3.61
N THR A 82 1.33 -3.28 4.80
CA THR A 82 1.65 -4.54 5.50
C THR A 82 0.81 -5.73 5.02
N CYS A 83 -0.17 -5.47 4.14
CA CYS A 83 -1.13 -6.46 3.68
C CYS A 83 -0.75 -7.12 2.36
N GLN A 84 -1.19 -8.36 2.21
CA GLN A 84 -1.02 -9.17 1.02
C GLN A 84 -2.34 -9.84 0.68
N GLU A 85 -2.50 -10.23 -0.58
CA GLU A 85 -3.62 -11.08 -1.00
C GLU A 85 -3.55 -12.37 -0.17
N SER A 86 -4.65 -12.77 0.48
CA SER A 86 -4.67 -14.04 1.19
C SER A 86 -4.63 -15.14 0.13
N SER A 87 -3.43 -15.62 -0.20
CA SER A 87 -3.25 -16.82 -1.01
C SER A 87 -3.70 -18.01 -0.17
N GLU A 88 -5.00 -18.28 -0.17
CA GLU A 88 -5.51 -19.61 0.13
C GLU A 88 -5.19 -20.45 -1.12
N SER A 89 -4.00 -21.07 -1.13
CA SER A 89 -3.58 -22.08 -2.10
C SER A 89 -3.85 -23.47 -1.54
#